data_AF-A0A2E8UN57-F1
#
_entry.id   AF-A0A2E8UN57-F1
#
_cell.length_a   1.000
_cell.length_b   1.000
_cell.length_c   1.000
_cell.angle_alpha   90.00
_cell.angle_beta   90.00
_cell.angle_gamma   90.00
#
_symmetry.space_group_name_H-M   'P 1'
#
loop_
_entity.id
_entity.type
_entity.pdbx_description
1 polymer ?
#
loop_
_entity_poly.entity_id
_entity_poly.type
_entity_poly.pdbx_seq_one_letter_code
_entity_poly.pdbx_strand_id
1 'polypeptide(L)' 'MNHQTRRSFLKTSAAASALAVNFVPSRVFGANDRVRIGVAGINGRGQSHMGAYLGMKNVEVSHLIDPDSRLFNN' A
#
# COMPACT_ATOMS: atom_id res chain seq x y z
N MET A 1 -23.59 -23.35 33.98
CA MET A 1 -22.90 -23.38 32.67
C MET A 1 -23.49 -22.28 31.80
N ASN A 2 -22.70 -21.28 31.41
CA ASN A 2 -23.19 -20.18 30.58
C ASN A 2 -23.57 -20.71 29.19
N HIS A 3 -24.87 -20.66 28.88
CA HIS A 3 -25.39 -21.06 27.57
C HIS A 3 -25.08 -19.98 26.54
N GLN A 4 -24.07 -20.22 25.70
CA GLN A 4 -23.77 -19.33 24.58
C GLN A 4 -24.87 -19.44 23.53
N THR A 5 -25.71 -18.41 23.42
CA THR A 5 -26.75 -18.34 22.40
C THR A 5 -26.18 -17.77 21.11
N ARG A 6 -26.75 -18.12 19.95
CA ARG A 6 -26.37 -17.52 18.65
C ARG A 6 -26.40 -15.99 18.68
N ARG A 7 -27.38 -15.41 19.41
CA ARG A 7 -27.51 -13.96 19.60
C ARG A 7 -26.37 -13.37 20.43
N SER A 8 -25.94 -14.07 21.49
CA SER A 8 -24.78 -13.69 22.30
C SER A 8 -23.50 -13.70 21.45
N PHE A 9 -23.30 -14.78 20.68
CA PHE A 9 -22.17 -14.89 19.75
C PHE A 9 -22.15 -13.75 18.73
N LEU A 10 -23.24 -13.52 18.00
CA LEU A 10 -23.31 -12.45 16.99
C LEU A 10 -23.09 -11.05 17.58
N LYS A 11 -23.62 -10.77 18.79
CA LYS A 11 -23.37 -9.50 19.49
C LYS A 11 -21.89 -9.34 19.83
N THR A 12 -21.27 -10.37 20.38
CA THR A 12 -19.85 -10.36 20.74
C THR A 12 -18.97 -10.21 19.51
N SER A 13 -19.26 -10.95 18.42
CA SER A 13 -18.53 -10.87 17.15
C SER A 13 -18.65 -9.49 16.49
N ALA A 14 -19.86 -8.89 16.49
CA ALA A 14 -20.08 -7.56 15.93
C ALA A 14 -19.37 -6.46 16.74
N ALA A 15 -19.35 -6.56 18.07
CA ALA A 15 -18.59 -5.64 18.91
C ALA A 15 -17.08 -5.77 18.67
N ALA A 16 -16.57 -6.99 18.53
CA ALA A 16 -15.16 -7.24 18.23
C ALA A 16 -14.75 -6.71 16.84
N SER A 17 -15.59 -6.88 15.81
CA SER A 17 -15.31 -6.38 14.46
C SER A 17 -15.34 -4.85 14.40
N ALA A 18 -16.25 -4.19 15.13
CA ALA A 18 -16.31 -2.73 15.21
C ALA A 18 -15.03 -2.12 15.80
N LEU A 19 -14.40 -2.78 16.78
CA LEU A 19 -13.10 -2.36 17.32
C LEU A 19 -11.96 -2.58 16.31
N ALA A 20 -12.00 -3.65 15.52
CA ALA A 20 -10.98 -3.95 14.52
C ALA A 20 -10.91 -2.91 13.39
N VAL A 21 -12.04 -2.26 13.02
CA VAL A 21 -12.06 -1.24 11.95
C VAL A 21 -11.24 0.01 12.34
N ASN A 22 -11.12 0.30 13.64
CA ASN A 22 -10.37 1.47 14.12
C ASN A 22 -8.84 1.31 14.01
N PHE A 23 -8.35 0.11 13.67
CA PHE A 23 -6.92 -0.18 13.51
C PHE A 23 -6.50 -0.37 12.05
N VAL A 24 -7.37 -0.08 11.08
CA VAL A 24 -7.00 -0.16 9.66
C VAL A 24 -6.06 1.01 9.33
N PRO A 25 -4.79 0.76 8.95
CA PRO A 25 -3.89 1.82 8.58
C PRO A 25 -4.44 2.58 7.36
N SER A 26 -4.34 3.91 7.36
CA SER A 26 -4.79 4.76 6.23
C SER A 26 -4.20 4.33 4.89
N ARG A 27 -2.99 3.76 4.91
CA ARG A 27 -2.28 3.16 3.75
C ARG A 27 -3.05 2.01 3.06
N VAL A 28 -3.98 1.35 3.74
CA VAL A 28 -4.75 0.21 3.21
C VAL A 28 -5.91 0.69 2.34
N PHE A 29 -6.45 1.90 2.57
CA PHE A 29 -7.50 2.44 1.72
C PHE A 29 -6.96 2.73 0.31
N GLY A 30 -7.59 2.15 -0.70
CA GLY A 30 -7.14 2.25 -2.10
C GLY A 30 -5.86 1.47 -2.40
N ALA A 31 -5.45 0.53 -1.54
CA ALA A 31 -4.28 -0.31 -1.81
C ALA A 31 -4.43 -1.18 -3.07
N ASN A 32 -5.66 -1.63 -3.36
CA ASN A 32 -5.98 -2.37 -4.58
C ASN A 32 -6.05 -1.49 -5.83
N ASP A 33 -6.27 -0.18 -5.68
CA ASP A 33 -6.33 0.77 -6.79
C ASP A 33 -4.95 1.30 -7.18
N ARG A 34 -3.91 0.97 -6.41
CA ARG A 34 -2.56 1.50 -6.56
C ARG A 34 -1.68 0.61 -7.43
N VAL A 35 -1.18 1.17 -8.53
CA VAL A 35 -0.18 0.50 -9.37
C VAL A 35 1.22 0.88 -8.88
N ARG A 36 2.04 -0.13 -8.53
CA ARG A 36 3.44 0.05 -8.15
C ARG A 36 4.35 -0.21 -9.32
N ILE A 37 5.23 0.75 -9.60
CA ILE A 37 6.17 0.69 -10.71
C ILE A 37 7.60 0.73 -10.15
N GLY A 38 8.48 -0.07 -10.73
CA GLY A 38 9.93 0.07 -10.60
C GLY A 38 10.50 0.66 -11.88
N VAL A 39 11.37 1.65 -11.78
CA VAL A 39 12.05 2.24 -12.95
C VAL A 39 13.48 1.73 -12.99
N ALA A 40 13.82 0.99 -14.05
CA ALA A 40 15.18 0.50 -14.30
C ALA A 40 15.89 1.39 -15.34
N GLY A 41 17.08 1.86 -14.98
CA GLY A 41 17.80 2.92 -15.70
C GLY A 41 17.28 4.30 -15.27
N ILE A 42 18.04 5.00 -14.42
CA ILE A 42 17.63 6.27 -13.80
C ILE A 42 17.89 7.47 -14.74
N ASN A 43 18.88 7.35 -15.61
CA ASN A 43 19.29 8.41 -16.53
C ASN A 43 18.42 8.50 -17.79
N GLY A 44 18.53 9.62 -18.51
CA GLY A 44 17.87 9.83 -19.81
C GLY A 44 16.35 9.61 -19.74
N ARG A 45 15.85 8.57 -20.44
CA ARG A 45 14.42 8.23 -20.47
C ARG A 45 13.88 7.79 -19.10
N GLY A 46 14.73 7.27 -18.22
CA GLY A 46 14.38 6.97 -16.83
C GLY A 46 13.76 8.16 -16.13
N GLN A 47 14.38 9.34 -16.27
CA GLN A 47 13.86 10.59 -15.69
C GLN A 47 12.50 10.99 -16.27
N SER A 48 12.32 10.86 -17.60
CA SER A 48 11.03 11.13 -18.23
C SER A 48 9.93 10.18 -17.74
N HIS A 49 10.25 8.89 -17.58
CA HIS A 49 9.31 7.89 -17.06
C HIS A 49 8.96 8.15 -15.59
N MET A 50 9.95 8.42 -14.74
CA MET A 50 9.71 8.82 -13.35
C MET A 50 8.80 10.06 -13.27
N GLY A 51 9.11 11.10 -14.03
CA GLY A 51 8.30 12.33 -14.07
C GLY A 51 6.86 12.07 -14.51
N ALA A 52 6.67 11.27 -15.56
CA ALA A 52 5.33 10.90 -16.03
C ALA A 52 4.53 10.12 -14.97
N TYR A 53 5.14 9.12 -14.33
CA TYR A 53 4.46 8.27 -13.35
C TYR A 53 4.18 8.98 -12.03
N LEU A 54 5.06 9.88 -11.58
CA LEU A 54 4.84 10.70 -10.38
C LEU A 54 3.64 11.63 -10.53
N GLY A 55 3.29 12.03 -11.76
CA GLY A 55 2.12 12.85 -12.05
C GLY A 55 0.80 12.06 -12.15
N MET A 56 0.84 10.72 -12.15
CA MET A 56 -0.36 9.90 -12.33
C MET A 56 -1.04 9.60 -10.99
N LYS A 57 -2.38 9.75 -10.97
CA LYS A 57 -3.19 9.36 -9.82
C LYS A 57 -3.07 7.85 -9.59
N ASN A 58 -2.96 7.45 -8.32
CA ASN A 58 -2.87 6.06 -7.89
C ASN A 58 -1.66 5.27 -8.44
N VAL A 59 -0.63 5.96 -8.91
CA VAL A 59 0.64 5.33 -9.27
C VAL A 59 1.69 5.64 -8.19
N GLU A 60 2.51 4.65 -7.88
CA GLU A 60 3.63 4.77 -6.93
C GLU A 60 4.91 4.27 -7.61
N VAL A 61 5.90 5.14 -7.77
CA VAL A 61 7.27 4.72 -8.12
C VAL A 61 7.91 4.19 -6.85
N SER A 62 7.96 2.86 -6.74
CA SER A 62 8.37 2.16 -5.52
C SER A 62 9.87 1.86 -5.47
N HIS A 63 10.51 1.69 -6.62
CA HIS A 63 11.91 1.30 -6.73
C HIS A 63 12.58 2.03 -7.89
N LEU A 64 13.81 2.46 -7.67
CA LEU A 64 14.74 2.93 -8.68
C LEU A 64 15.88 1.92 -8.78
N ILE A 65 16.17 1.44 -9.99
CA ILE A 65 17.09 0.34 -10.23
C ILE A 65 18.11 0.81 -11.26
N ASP A 66 19.39 0.83 -10.91
CA ASP A 66 20.45 1.15 -11.86
C ASP A 66 21.72 0.34 -11.52
N PRO A 67 22.42 -0.23 -12.52
CA PRO A 67 23.71 -0.89 -12.27
C PRO A 67 24.84 0.11 -12.00
N ASP A 68 24.69 1.39 -12.35
CA ASP A 68 25.72 2.41 -12.13
C ASP A 68 25.81 2.78 -10.63
N SER A 69 26.78 2.20 -9.95
CA SER A 69 27.01 2.41 -8.52
C SER A 69 27.31 3.85 -8.13
N ARG A 70 27.77 4.69 -9.08
CA ARG A 70 28.01 6.13 -8.84
C ARG A 70 26.74 6.89 -8.52
N LEU A 71 25.57 6.37 -8.90
CA LEU A 71 24.28 6.99 -8.57
C LEU A 71 23.89 6.79 -7.10
N PHE A 72 24.54 5.86 -6.40
CA PHE A 72 24.19 5.49 -5.02
C PHE A 72 25.30 5.78 -4.01
N ASN A 73 26.48 6.18 -4.47
CA ASN A 73 27.63 6.51 -3.63
C ASN A 73 27.81 8.04 -3.62
N ASN A 74 27.84 8.63 -2.42
CA ASN A 74 28.10 10.06 -2.19
C ASN A 74 29.58 10.40 -2.37
#